data_AF-A0A8J4UT30-F1
#
_entry.id   AF-A0A8J4UT30-F1
#
_cell.length_a   1.000
_cell.length_b   1.000
_cell.length_c   1.000
_cell.angle_alpha   90.00
_cell.angle_beta   90.00
_cell.angle_gamma   90.00
#
_symmetry.space_group_name_H-M   'P 1'
#
loop_
_entity.id
_entity.type
_entity.pdbx_description
1 polymer ?
#
loop_
_entity_poly.entity_id
_entity_poly.type
_entity_poly.pdbx_seq_one_letter_code
_entity_poly.pdbx_strand_id
1 'polypeptide(L)'
;MELSDGVDSVGDEIAHQLPNYSLLSGNISALDEEDGLLPAGVKITVVALYCIVCVVGLVGNCLVMYVIIRYTKMKTATNIYIFNLALADALVLATLPFQGMDVLLGFWPFGLALCKMVVAIDYYNMFTSIFTLTVMSVNRYIAVCHPVRSMAVRTPQRAKLVNVAVWVLASAIGVPVMIMGQVEVEAN
;
A
#
# COMPACT_ATOMS: atom_id res chain seq x y z
N MET A 1 -15.75 -0.41 -32.39
CA MET A 1 -15.15 0.81 -32.98
C MET A 1 -16.24 1.84 -33.16
N GLU A 2 -17.16 1.63 -34.12
CA GLU A 2 -18.29 2.51 -34.51
C GLU A 2 -19.20 3.06 -33.38
N LEU A 3 -19.10 2.56 -32.14
CA LEU A 3 -19.82 3.07 -30.97
C LEU A 3 -19.09 4.19 -30.20
N SER A 4 -17.80 4.45 -30.46
CA SER A 4 -17.13 5.67 -29.97
C SER A 4 -17.41 6.82 -30.92
N ASP A 5 -17.13 6.62 -32.21
CA ASP A 5 -17.25 7.63 -33.27
C ASP A 5 -18.65 8.29 -33.29
N GLY A 6 -19.71 7.51 -33.00
CA GLY A 6 -21.08 7.99 -32.88
C GLY A 6 -21.43 8.74 -31.58
N VAL A 7 -20.65 8.59 -30.52
CA VAL A 7 -20.75 9.42 -29.30
C VAL A 7 -19.98 10.72 -29.50
N ASP A 8 -18.77 10.64 -30.05
CA ASP A 8 -17.90 11.78 -30.32
C ASP A 8 -18.57 12.75 -31.31
N SER A 9 -19.17 12.24 -32.40
CA SER A 9 -19.92 13.06 -33.38
C SER A 9 -21.20 13.70 -32.82
N VAL A 10 -21.84 13.11 -31.80
CA VAL A 10 -23.01 13.71 -31.14
C VAL A 10 -22.59 14.75 -30.08
N GLY A 11 -21.41 14.56 -29.47
CA GLY A 11 -20.79 15.56 -28.61
C GLY A 11 -20.53 16.88 -29.34
N ASP A 12 -20.00 16.81 -30.57
CA ASP A 12 -19.63 17.99 -31.37
C ASP A 12 -20.86 18.81 -31.83
N GLU A 13 -21.95 18.15 -32.26
CA GLU A 13 -23.21 18.85 -32.59
C GLU A 13 -23.82 19.58 -31.38
N ILE A 14 -23.74 18.99 -30.18
CA ILE A 14 -24.25 19.59 -28.94
C ILE A 14 -23.33 20.72 -28.45
N ALA A 15 -22.00 20.55 -28.56
CA ALA A 15 -21.02 21.58 -28.21
C ALA A 15 -21.27 22.87 -29.02
N HIS A 16 -21.50 22.74 -30.32
CA HIS A 16 -21.68 23.88 -31.23
C HIS A 16 -22.98 24.68 -30.99
N GLN A 17 -23.93 24.17 -30.18
CA GLN A 17 -25.16 24.87 -29.79
C GLN A 17 -25.09 25.59 -28.44
N LEU A 18 -24.09 25.31 -27.60
CA LEU A 18 -23.94 25.90 -26.27
C LEU A 18 -22.89 27.03 -26.30
N PRO A 19 -23.27 28.33 -26.26
CA PRO A 19 -22.34 29.44 -26.47
C PRO A 19 -21.24 29.58 -25.40
N ASN A 20 -21.32 28.80 -24.32
CA ASN A 20 -20.34 28.75 -23.24
C ASN A 20 -19.57 27.42 -23.21
N TYR A 21 -19.70 26.50 -24.19
CA TYR A 21 -19.09 25.17 -24.12
C TYR A 21 -17.56 25.23 -23.95
N SER A 22 -16.89 26.12 -24.69
CA SER A 22 -15.44 26.31 -24.66
C SER A 22 -14.94 27.04 -23.41
N LEU A 23 -15.78 27.89 -22.81
CA LEU A 23 -15.52 28.47 -21.49
C LEU A 23 -15.74 27.45 -20.37
N LEU A 24 -16.72 26.56 -20.51
CA LEU A 24 -16.97 25.50 -19.54
C LEU A 24 -15.89 24.42 -19.62
N SER A 25 -15.47 23.99 -20.81
CA SER A 25 -14.35 23.07 -20.98
C SER A 25 -13.05 23.72 -20.53
N GLY A 26 -12.79 24.99 -20.88
CA GLY A 26 -11.62 25.74 -20.41
C GLY A 26 -11.57 25.86 -18.89
N ASN A 27 -12.72 26.11 -18.23
CA ASN A 27 -12.79 26.12 -16.76
C ASN A 27 -12.64 24.72 -16.15
N ILE A 28 -13.15 23.67 -16.79
CA ILE A 28 -12.96 22.28 -16.32
C ILE A 28 -11.49 21.89 -16.45
N SER A 29 -10.83 22.20 -17.57
CA SER A 29 -9.39 22.00 -17.74
C SER A 29 -8.56 22.83 -16.75
N ALA A 30 -8.93 24.07 -16.46
CA ALA A 30 -8.23 24.90 -15.48
C ALA A 30 -8.40 24.39 -14.03
N LEU A 31 -9.53 23.76 -13.70
CA LEU A 31 -9.73 23.07 -12.43
C LEU A 31 -8.90 21.78 -12.36
N ASP A 32 -8.83 21.01 -13.45
CA ASP A 32 -7.98 19.82 -13.58
C ASP A 32 -6.47 20.19 -13.52
N GLU A 33 -6.08 21.39 -13.99
CA GLU A 33 -4.75 21.95 -13.79
C GLU A 33 -4.45 22.36 -12.33
N GLU A 34 -5.43 22.89 -11.57
CA GLU A 34 -5.26 23.15 -10.13
C GLU A 34 -5.17 21.85 -9.31
N ASP A 35 -6.03 20.85 -9.57
CA ASP A 35 -6.00 19.56 -8.87
C ASP A 35 -4.78 18.70 -9.28
N GLY A 36 -4.34 18.78 -10.55
CA GLY A 36 -3.17 18.06 -11.06
C GLY A 36 -1.82 18.63 -10.58
N LEU A 37 -1.72 19.94 -10.36
CA LEU A 37 -0.47 20.61 -9.97
C LEU A 37 -0.36 20.82 -8.46
N LEU A 38 -0.34 19.72 -7.69
CA LEU A 38 0.11 19.72 -6.28
C LEU A 38 1.38 20.60 -6.15
N PRO A 39 1.34 21.74 -5.44
CA PRO A 39 2.42 22.72 -5.50
C PRO A 39 3.76 22.11 -5.10
N ALA A 40 4.86 22.53 -5.73
CA ALA A 40 6.18 21.94 -5.49
C ALA A 40 6.56 21.90 -4.00
N GLY A 41 6.19 22.92 -3.22
CA GLY A 41 6.34 22.94 -1.77
C GLY A 41 5.57 21.84 -1.03
N VAL A 42 4.36 21.48 -1.48
CA VAL A 42 3.57 20.36 -0.94
C VAL A 42 4.23 19.03 -1.28
N LYS A 43 4.63 18.81 -2.54
CA LYS A 43 5.35 17.58 -2.96
C LYS A 43 6.63 17.39 -2.15
N ILE A 44 7.45 18.43 -2.02
CA ILE A 44 8.68 18.42 -1.20
C ILE A 44 8.36 18.15 0.28
N THR A 45 7.30 18.74 0.84
CA THR A 45 6.89 18.53 2.24
C THR A 45 6.43 17.09 2.50
N VAL A 46 5.60 16.53 1.63
CA VAL A 46 5.14 15.12 1.73
C VAL A 46 6.34 14.18 1.72
N VAL A 47 7.31 14.41 0.83
CA VAL A 47 8.46 13.53 0.66
C VAL A 47 9.48 13.68 1.80
N ALA A 48 9.67 14.90 2.31
CA ALA A 48 10.43 15.11 3.54
C ALA A 48 9.80 14.37 4.74
N LEU A 49 8.48 14.43 4.88
CA LEU A 49 7.74 13.68 5.91
C LEU A 49 7.88 12.16 5.71
N TYR A 50 7.76 11.64 4.48
CA TYR A 50 7.95 10.22 4.18
C TYR A 50 9.37 9.75 4.54
N CYS A 51 10.41 10.53 4.24
CA CYS A 51 11.79 10.23 4.64
C CYS A 51 11.98 10.24 6.17
N ILE A 52 11.39 11.20 6.89
CA ILE A 52 11.46 11.26 8.36
C ILE A 52 10.74 10.05 8.99
N VAL A 53 9.52 9.75 8.52
CA VAL A 53 8.71 8.62 9.01
C VAL A 53 9.40 7.29 8.69
N CYS A 54 9.95 7.13 7.47
CA CYS A 54 10.77 6.00 7.07
C CYS A 54 11.93 5.76 8.06
N VAL A 55 12.78 6.76 8.30
CA VAL A 55 13.96 6.61 9.18
C VAL A 55 13.55 6.32 10.63
N VAL A 56 12.65 7.11 11.22
CA VAL A 56 12.23 6.95 12.62
C VAL A 56 11.50 5.63 12.83
N GLY A 57 10.60 5.28 11.91
CA GLY A 57 9.83 4.04 11.94
C GLY A 57 10.69 2.80 11.73
N LEU A 58 11.66 2.83 10.81
CA LEU A 58 12.58 1.70 10.57
C LEU A 58 13.45 1.45 11.79
N VAL A 59 13.99 2.50 12.42
CA VAL A 59 14.76 2.38 13.67
C VAL A 59 13.88 1.78 14.79
N GLY A 60 12.65 2.28 14.97
CA GLY A 60 11.72 1.77 15.97
C GLY A 60 11.33 0.30 15.76
N ASN A 61 10.90 -0.06 14.54
CA ASN A 61 10.47 -1.43 14.24
C ASN A 61 11.62 -2.43 14.23
N CYS A 62 12.80 -2.07 13.70
CA CYS A 62 14.00 -2.89 13.80
C CYS A 62 14.43 -3.10 15.27
N LEU A 63 14.30 -2.08 16.13
CA LEU A 63 14.56 -2.23 17.57
C LEU A 63 13.58 -3.22 18.21
N VAL A 64 12.28 -3.13 17.91
CA VAL A 64 11.26 -4.08 18.40
C VAL A 64 11.56 -5.50 17.94
N MET A 65 11.85 -5.71 16.64
CA MET A 65 12.26 -7.01 16.09
C MET A 65 13.52 -7.55 16.78
N TYR A 66 14.55 -6.72 16.96
CA TYR A 66 15.80 -7.09 17.64
C TYR A 66 15.57 -7.47 19.10
N VAL A 67 14.80 -6.68 19.86
CA VAL A 67 14.49 -6.96 21.27
C VAL A 67 13.71 -8.27 21.40
N ILE A 68 12.74 -8.53 20.51
CA ILE A 68 12.01 -9.80 20.50
C ILE A 68 12.97 -10.96 20.19
N ILE A 69 13.80 -10.88 19.15
CA ILE A 69 14.77 -11.94 18.80
C ILE A 69 15.77 -12.18 19.95
N ARG A 70 16.30 -11.12 20.57
CA ARG A 70 17.44 -11.19 21.49
C ARG A 70 17.05 -11.56 22.93
N TYR A 71 15.92 -11.07 23.43
CA TYR A 71 15.51 -11.21 24.83
C TYR A 71 14.31 -12.17 25.04
N THR A 72 13.48 -12.42 24.02
CA THR A 72 12.36 -13.37 24.14
C THR A 72 12.84 -14.82 24.03
N LYS A 73 13.39 -15.37 25.12
CA LYS A 73 13.71 -16.82 25.22
C LYS A 73 12.48 -17.72 25.00
N MET A 74 11.28 -17.22 25.31
CA MET A 74 10.01 -17.93 25.16
C MET A 74 9.14 -17.26 24.10
N LYS A 75 9.23 -17.70 22.84
CA LYS A 75 8.32 -17.22 21.76
C LYS A 75 6.87 -17.58 22.08
N THR A 76 6.17 -16.66 22.76
CA THR A 76 4.71 -16.70 23.00
C THR A 76 3.97 -16.33 21.71
N ALA A 77 2.66 -16.55 21.67
CA ALA A 77 1.85 -16.07 20.55
C ALA A 77 1.96 -14.55 20.40
N THR A 78 1.75 -13.80 21.48
CA THR A 78 1.82 -12.33 21.49
C THR A 78 3.13 -11.82 20.86
N ASN A 79 4.28 -12.38 21.25
CA ASN A 79 5.58 -11.90 20.75
C ASN A 79 5.84 -12.31 19.28
N ILE A 80 5.28 -13.42 18.79
CA ILE A 80 5.33 -13.79 17.35
C ILE A 80 4.47 -12.85 16.52
N TYR A 81 3.24 -12.58 16.97
CA TYR A 81 2.32 -11.75 16.21
C TYR A 81 2.73 -10.25 16.26
N ILE A 82 3.34 -9.75 17.35
CA ILE A 82 4.01 -8.42 17.39
C ILE A 82 5.21 -8.37 16.44
N PHE A 83 6.03 -9.43 16.38
CA PHE A 83 7.15 -9.50 15.45
C PHE A 83 6.68 -9.42 13.98
N ASN A 84 5.58 -10.08 13.64
CA ASN A 84 4.99 -10.00 12.31
C ASN A 84 4.48 -8.58 11.97
N LEU A 85 3.91 -7.86 12.94
CA LEU A 85 3.49 -6.46 12.79
C LEU A 85 4.71 -5.56 12.53
N ALA A 86 5.72 -5.60 13.40
CA ALA A 86 6.94 -4.81 13.22
C ALA A 86 7.67 -5.11 11.90
N LEU A 87 7.60 -6.35 11.40
CA LEU A 87 8.09 -6.71 10.07
C LEU A 87 7.22 -6.12 8.93
N ALA A 88 5.89 -6.15 9.05
CA ALA A 88 4.98 -5.54 8.07
C ALA A 88 5.14 -4.01 8.01
N ASP A 89 5.31 -3.37 9.16
CA ASP A 89 5.54 -1.93 9.25
C ASP A 89 6.92 -1.57 8.70
N ALA A 90 7.97 -2.32 9.04
CA ALA A 90 9.31 -2.12 8.47
C ALA A 90 9.34 -2.28 6.94
N LEU A 91 8.52 -3.18 6.37
CA LEU A 91 8.39 -3.33 4.91
C LEU A 91 7.70 -2.11 4.27
N VAL A 92 6.57 -1.64 4.81
CA VAL A 92 5.88 -0.43 4.32
C VAL A 92 6.78 0.82 4.43
N LEU A 93 7.49 0.95 5.55
CA LEU A 93 8.42 2.07 5.77
C LEU A 93 9.60 2.03 4.78
N ALA A 94 10.03 0.84 4.36
CA ALA A 94 11.02 0.69 3.28
C ALA A 94 10.45 0.99 1.89
N THR A 95 9.13 0.94 1.67
CA THR A 95 8.49 1.32 0.39
C THR A 95 8.15 2.81 0.28
N LEU A 96 7.96 3.52 1.40
CA LEU A 96 7.75 4.98 1.44
C LEU A 96 8.71 5.82 0.59
N PRO A 97 10.05 5.61 0.55
CA PRO A 97 10.93 6.42 -0.29
C PRO A 97 10.69 6.22 -1.80
N PHE A 98 10.21 5.05 -2.22
CA PHE A 98 9.84 4.79 -3.62
C PHE A 98 8.52 5.48 -3.98
N GLN A 99 7.52 5.43 -3.09
CA GLN A 99 6.28 6.21 -3.20
C GLN A 99 6.56 7.73 -3.19
N GLY A 100 7.54 8.18 -2.41
CA GLY A 100 7.97 9.59 -2.39
C GLY A 100 8.60 10.04 -3.71
N MET A 101 9.41 9.20 -4.35
CA MET A 101 9.97 9.49 -5.67
C MET A 101 8.90 9.54 -6.77
N ASP A 102 7.87 8.70 -6.70
CA ASP A 102 6.69 8.75 -7.57
C ASP A 102 5.94 10.09 -7.42
N VAL A 103 5.68 10.53 -6.18
CA VAL A 103 5.06 11.83 -5.86
C VAL A 103 5.91 13.03 -6.34
N LEU A 104 7.24 12.95 -6.27
CA LEU A 104 8.13 13.99 -6.81
C LEU A 104 8.06 14.08 -8.35
N LEU A 105 8.16 12.94 -9.03
CA LEU A 105 8.31 12.87 -10.47
C LEU A 105 6.97 12.96 -11.22
N GLY A 106 5.87 12.57 -10.59
CA GLY A 106 4.56 12.42 -11.23
C GLY A 106 4.42 11.14 -12.08
N PHE A 107 5.42 10.26 -12.04
CA PHE A 107 5.43 8.96 -12.73
C PHE A 107 6.34 7.97 -12.01
N TRP A 108 6.13 6.67 -12.26
CA TRP A 108 6.84 5.58 -11.58
C TRP A 108 8.13 5.13 -12.32
N PRO A 109 9.35 5.48 -11.85
CA PRO A 109 10.57 5.18 -12.60
C PRO A 109 11.11 3.76 -12.36
N PHE A 110 10.66 3.05 -11.32
CA PHE A 110 11.26 1.79 -10.87
C PHE A 110 10.74 0.54 -11.60
N GLY A 111 9.88 0.74 -12.61
CA GLY A 111 9.31 -0.32 -13.42
C GLY A 111 8.31 -1.23 -12.70
N LEU A 112 7.65 -2.07 -13.50
CA LEU A 112 6.48 -2.87 -13.15
C LEU A 112 6.74 -3.91 -12.03
N ALA A 113 7.98 -4.33 -11.82
CA ALA A 113 8.34 -5.30 -10.76
C ALA A 113 8.30 -4.67 -9.36
N LEU A 114 8.84 -3.46 -9.19
CA LEU A 114 8.83 -2.76 -7.89
C LEU A 114 7.46 -2.16 -7.59
N CYS A 115 6.73 -1.65 -8.58
CA CYS A 115 5.33 -1.21 -8.41
C CYS A 115 4.47 -2.33 -7.78
N LYS A 116 4.52 -3.54 -8.38
CA LYS A 116 3.87 -4.75 -7.83
C LYS A 116 4.30 -5.07 -6.40
N MET A 117 5.58 -4.87 -6.07
CA MET A 117 6.14 -5.19 -4.75
C MET A 117 5.62 -4.23 -3.68
N VAL A 118 5.50 -2.93 -3.98
CA VAL A 118 4.90 -1.94 -3.08
C VAL A 118 3.45 -2.29 -2.79
N VAL A 119 2.64 -2.50 -3.83
CA VAL A 119 1.22 -2.90 -3.68
C VAL A 119 1.08 -4.20 -2.88
N ALA A 120 1.97 -5.19 -3.06
CA ALA A 120 1.99 -6.41 -2.26
C ALA A 120 2.23 -6.15 -0.75
N ILE A 121 3.12 -5.20 -0.44
CA ILE A 121 3.51 -4.83 0.92
C ILE A 121 2.38 -4.04 1.62
N ASP A 122 1.70 -3.14 0.91
CA ASP A 122 0.56 -2.39 1.45
C ASP A 122 -0.61 -3.34 1.80
N TYR A 123 -0.96 -4.29 0.92
CA TYR A 123 -1.94 -5.34 1.23
C TYR A 123 -1.48 -6.23 2.40
N TYR A 124 -0.20 -6.59 2.47
CA TYR A 124 0.36 -7.39 3.58
C TYR A 124 0.22 -6.67 4.93
N ASN A 125 0.43 -5.35 4.97
CA ASN A 125 0.23 -4.55 6.17
C ASN A 125 -1.25 -4.49 6.56
N MET A 126 -2.16 -4.25 5.61
CA MET A 126 -3.60 -4.24 5.87
C MET A 126 -4.07 -5.55 6.51
N PHE A 127 -3.68 -6.71 5.97
CA PHE A 127 -3.97 -8.01 6.56
C PHE A 127 -3.34 -8.17 7.96
N THR A 128 -2.07 -7.79 8.13
CA THR A 128 -1.35 -7.92 9.41
C THR A 128 -1.98 -7.05 10.51
N SER A 129 -2.47 -5.86 10.17
CA SER A 129 -3.24 -4.97 11.05
C SER A 129 -4.57 -5.60 11.46
N ILE A 130 -5.36 -6.13 10.53
CA ILE A 130 -6.63 -6.82 10.82
C ILE A 130 -6.41 -8.05 11.72
N PHE A 131 -5.40 -8.87 11.44
CA PHE A 131 -5.04 -10.01 12.29
C PHE A 131 -4.58 -9.57 13.69
N THR A 132 -3.84 -8.47 13.81
CA THR A 132 -3.39 -7.91 15.10
C THR A 132 -4.57 -7.41 15.93
N LEU A 133 -5.52 -6.67 15.33
CA LEU A 133 -6.74 -6.21 16.01
C LEU A 133 -7.61 -7.39 16.47
N THR A 134 -7.80 -8.40 15.61
CA THR A 134 -8.51 -9.64 15.95
C THR A 134 -7.86 -10.33 17.17
N VAL A 135 -6.52 -10.35 17.21
CA VAL A 135 -5.73 -10.95 18.28
C VAL A 135 -5.76 -10.14 19.58
N MET A 136 -5.73 -8.81 19.52
CA MET A 136 -5.94 -7.95 20.69
C MET A 136 -7.29 -8.25 21.34
N SER A 137 -8.35 -8.34 20.54
CA SER A 137 -9.71 -8.66 20.99
C SER A 137 -9.81 -10.07 21.59
N VAL A 138 -9.25 -11.10 20.94
CA VAL A 138 -9.21 -12.47 21.48
C VAL A 138 -8.39 -12.55 22.76
N ASN A 139 -7.29 -11.80 22.88
CA ASN A 139 -6.49 -11.74 24.11
C ASN A 139 -7.28 -11.08 25.26
N ARG A 140 -7.99 -9.98 24.99
CA ARG A 140 -8.93 -9.32 25.92
C ARG A 140 -10.02 -10.30 26.38
N TYR A 141 -10.63 -11.04 25.46
CA TYR A 141 -11.67 -12.03 25.75
C TYR A 141 -11.16 -13.17 26.64
N ILE A 142 -10.02 -13.79 26.29
CA ILE A 142 -9.43 -14.89 27.06
C ILE A 142 -9.00 -14.42 28.46
N ALA A 143 -8.45 -13.21 28.60
CA ALA A 143 -8.05 -12.66 29.89
C ALA A 143 -9.24 -12.45 30.85
N VAL A 144 -10.43 -12.10 30.33
CA VAL A 144 -11.65 -11.91 31.12
C VAL A 144 -12.36 -13.24 31.41
N CYS A 145 -12.55 -14.08 30.39
CA CYS A 145 -13.40 -15.27 30.51
C CYS A 145 -12.65 -16.54 30.94
N HIS A 146 -11.36 -16.69 30.58
CA HIS A 146 -10.62 -17.95 30.67
C HIS A 146 -9.16 -17.78 31.14
N PRO A 147 -8.90 -17.20 32.33
CA PRO A 147 -7.55 -16.82 32.77
C PRO A 147 -6.54 -17.98 32.75
N VAL A 148 -6.96 -19.21 33.06
CA VAL A 148 -6.10 -20.40 33.10
C VAL A 148 -5.66 -20.88 31.71
N ARG A 149 -6.41 -20.58 30.64
CA ARG A 149 -6.13 -21.08 29.28
C ARG A 149 -5.16 -20.20 28.46
N SER A 150 -4.83 -19.01 28.96
CA SER A 150 -3.93 -18.02 28.34
C SER A 150 -2.62 -18.61 27.80
N MET A 151 -1.98 -19.50 28.56
CA MET A 151 -0.67 -20.09 28.21
C MET A 151 -0.69 -21.01 26.98
N ALA A 152 -1.85 -21.54 26.57
CA ALA A 152 -1.95 -22.60 25.58
C ALA A 152 -2.07 -22.13 24.12
N VAL A 153 -2.39 -20.85 23.85
CA VAL A 153 -2.68 -20.31 22.49
C VAL A 153 -1.40 -20.09 21.66
N ARG A 154 -0.31 -20.79 22.01
CA ARG A 154 1.08 -20.58 21.56
C ARG A 154 1.37 -21.28 20.23
N THR A 155 0.51 -21.11 19.24
CA THR A 155 0.55 -21.88 17.99
C THR A 155 1.66 -21.40 17.03
N PRO A 156 2.55 -22.29 16.55
CA PRO A 156 3.54 -21.97 15.50
C PRO A 156 2.91 -21.74 14.11
N GLN A 157 1.58 -21.83 14.02
CA GLN A 157 0.81 -21.68 12.78
C GLN A 157 0.96 -20.29 12.14
N ARG A 158 1.27 -19.21 12.89
CA ARG A 158 1.53 -17.88 12.26
C ARG A 158 2.80 -17.82 11.43
N ALA A 159 3.82 -18.64 11.72
CA ALA A 159 5.00 -18.72 10.87
C ALA A 159 4.64 -19.35 9.51
N LYS A 160 3.79 -20.40 9.50
CA LYS A 160 3.19 -20.90 8.26
C LYS A 160 2.29 -19.86 7.59
N LEU A 161 1.47 -19.13 8.35
CA LEU A 161 0.56 -18.12 7.78
C LEU A 161 1.32 -16.99 7.06
N VAL A 162 2.43 -16.50 7.60
CA VAL A 162 3.27 -15.49 6.91
C VAL A 162 3.87 -16.06 5.63
N ASN A 163 4.46 -17.27 5.67
CA ASN A 163 4.99 -17.90 4.46
C ASN A 163 3.91 -18.16 3.40
N VAL A 164 2.70 -18.55 3.82
CA VAL A 164 1.54 -18.72 2.93
C VAL A 164 1.07 -17.37 2.40
N ALA A 165 1.01 -16.32 3.23
CA ALA A 165 0.63 -14.98 2.78
C ALA A 165 1.61 -14.41 1.75
N VAL A 166 2.92 -14.59 1.95
CA VAL A 166 3.95 -14.23 0.95
C VAL A 166 3.74 -15.00 -0.36
N TRP A 167 3.47 -16.31 -0.30
CA TRP A 167 3.15 -17.11 -1.50
C TRP A 167 1.83 -16.69 -2.18
N VAL A 168 0.79 -16.38 -1.41
CA VAL A 168 -0.51 -15.93 -1.92
C VAL A 168 -0.39 -14.54 -2.54
N LEU A 169 0.33 -13.60 -1.93
CA LEU A 169 0.59 -12.27 -2.53
C LEU A 169 1.45 -12.38 -3.80
N ALA A 170 2.55 -13.15 -3.75
CA ALA A 170 3.41 -13.36 -4.91
C ALA A 170 2.67 -14.01 -6.10
N SER A 171 1.75 -14.94 -5.83
CA SER A 171 0.93 -15.56 -6.89
C SER A 171 -0.26 -14.68 -7.31
N ALA A 172 -0.98 -14.04 -6.39
CA ALA A 172 -2.09 -13.14 -6.69
C ALA A 172 -1.67 -11.84 -7.39
N ILE A 173 -0.37 -11.49 -7.38
CA ILE A 173 0.19 -10.33 -8.08
C ILE A 173 1.04 -10.76 -9.29
N GLY A 174 1.65 -11.94 -9.22
CA GLY A 174 2.30 -12.59 -10.37
C GLY A 174 1.30 -12.97 -11.46
N VAL A 175 0.22 -13.67 -11.12
CA VAL A 175 -0.74 -14.21 -12.10
C VAL A 175 -1.46 -13.11 -12.90
N PRO A 176 -2.10 -12.08 -12.30
CA PRO A 176 -2.81 -11.07 -13.09
C PRO A 176 -1.89 -10.28 -14.02
N VAL A 177 -0.61 -10.08 -13.66
CA VAL A 177 0.33 -9.31 -14.49
C VAL A 177 1.16 -10.19 -15.43
N MET A 178 1.19 -11.51 -15.24
CA MET A 178 1.56 -12.45 -16.31
C MET A 178 0.46 -12.55 -17.38
N ILE A 179 -0.78 -12.14 -17.07
CA ILE A 179 -1.94 -12.16 -17.98
C ILE A 179 -2.18 -10.78 -18.63
N MET A 180 -2.07 -9.69 -17.88
CA MET A 180 -2.33 -8.31 -18.34
C MET A 180 -1.04 -7.52 -18.65
N GLY A 181 0.14 -8.09 -18.43
CA GLY A 181 1.43 -7.41 -18.60
C GLY A 181 1.88 -7.29 -20.06
N GLN A 182 1.14 -6.56 -20.88
CA GLN A 182 1.76 -5.81 -21.98
C GLN A 182 2.25 -4.49 -21.40
N VAL A 183 3.58 -4.33 -21.32
CA VAL A 183 4.16 -2.99 -21.19
C VAL A 183 4.34 -2.50 -22.62
N GLU A 184 3.49 -1.58 -23.04
CA GLU A 184 3.76 -0.81 -24.25
C GLU A 184 5.02 0.03 -23.96
N VAL A 185 6.13 -0.40 -24.56
CA VAL A 185 7.34 0.40 -24.59
C VAL A 185 7.09 1.47 -25.65
N GLU A 186 6.65 2.65 -25.21
CA GLU A 186 6.66 3.85 -26.05
C GLU A 186 8.12 4.18 -26.40
N ALA A 187 8.59 3.63 -27.50
CA ALA A 187 9.88 3.90 -28.11
C ALA A 187 9.72 5.08 -29.08
N ASN A 188 9.89 6.30 -28.56
CA ASN A 188 9.95 7.54 -29.33
C ASN A 188 10.98 8.49 -28.70
#